data_AF-A0AAP5V2C5-F1
#
_entry.id   AF-A0AAP5V2C5-F1
#
_cell.length_a   1.000
_cell.length_b   1.000
_cell.length_c   1.000
_cell.angle_alpha   90.00
_cell.angle_beta   90.00
_cell.angle_gamma   90.00
#
_symmetry.space_group_name_H-M   'P 1'
#
loop_
_entity.id
_entity.type
_entity.pdbx_description
1 polymer ?
#
loop_
_entity_poly.entity_id
_entity_poly.type
_entity_poly.pdbx_seq_one_letter_code
_entity_poly.pdbx_strand_id
1 'polypeptide(L)' 'MKEIDLVIDTEEIADYFYSQLAMRGYIPSEEEIFEIADITFDYLLEKCMIDEELDED' A
#
# COMPACT_ATOMS: atom_id res chain seq x y z
N MET A 1 -21.72 -9.44 -6.84
CA MET A 1 -20.90 -8.52 -6.03
C MET A 1 -20.40 -7.45 -6.99
N LYS A 2 -20.46 -6.16 -6.64
CA LYS A 2 -19.85 -5.14 -7.49
C LYS A 2 -18.36 -5.15 -7.16
N GLU A 3 -17.57 -5.75 -8.04
CA GLU A 3 -16.12 -5.58 -8.04
C GLU A 3 -15.87 -4.10 -8.32
N ILE A 4 -15.23 -3.42 -7.38
CA ILE A 4 -14.70 -2.09 -7.58
C ILE A 4 -13.27 -2.37 -8.02
N ASP A 5 -12.96 -2.10 -9.29
CA ASP A 5 -11.59 -2.14 -9.79
C ASP A 5 -10.81 -1.03 -9.08
N LEU A 6 -10.13 -1.40 -8.00
CA LEU A 6 -9.32 -0.51 -7.19
C LEU A 6 -7.86 -0.75 -7.57
N VAL A 7 -7.27 0.20 -8.29
CA VAL A 7 -5.85 0.22 -8.57
C VAL A 7 -5.16 0.83 -7.34
N ILE A 8 -4.22 0.10 -6.74
CA ILE A 8 -3.47 0.55 -5.56
C ILE A 8 -1.99 0.58 -5.92
N ASP A 9 -1.38 1.75 -5.77
CA ASP A 9 0.07 1.93 -5.90
C ASP A 9 0.75 1.99 -4.52
N THR A 10 2.03 1.64 -4.47
CA THR A 10 2.84 1.69 -3.24
C THR A 10 2.96 3.12 -2.69
N GLU A 11 2.96 4.15 -3.55
CA GLU A 11 2.92 5.55 -3.13
C GLU A 11 1.62 5.91 -2.38
N GLU A 12 0.46 5.42 -2.83
CA GLU A 12 -0.82 5.67 -2.16
C GLU A 12 -0.85 5.01 -0.78
N ILE A 13 -0.32 3.79 -0.69
CA ILE A 13 -0.18 3.07 0.57
C ILE A 13 0.73 3.86 1.52
N ALA A 14 1.89 4.33 1.03
CA ALA A 14 2.84 5.13 1.80
C ALA A 14 2.19 6.40 2.40
N ASP A 15 1.50 7.19 1.57
CA ASP A 15 0.83 8.42 2.00
C ASP A 15 -0.29 8.16 3.03
N TYR A 16 -1.03 7.07 2.84
CA TYR A 16 -2.05 6.64 3.79
C TYR A 16 -1.42 6.32 5.16
N PHE A 17 -0.39 5.48 5.20
CA PHE A 17 0.26 5.10 6.44
C PHE A 17 0.96 6.28 7.11
N TYR A 18 1.63 7.14 6.35
CA TYR A 18 2.21 8.37 6.87
C TYR A 18 1.16 9.22 7.59
N SER A 19 0.03 9.50 6.92
CA SER A 19 -1.06 10.29 7.49
C SER A 19 -1.64 9.65 8.75
N GLN A 20 -1.87 8.33 8.73
CA GLN A 20 -2.40 7.59 9.87
C GLN A 20 -1.43 7.58 11.06
N LEU A 21 -0.13 7.41 10.81
CA LEU A 21 0.91 7.41 11.84
C LEU A 21 1.10 8.80 12.43
N ALA A 22 1.14 9.83 11.58
CA ALA A 22 1.24 11.23 11.97
C ALA A 22 0.07 11.64 12.89
N MET A 23 -1.17 11.27 12.54
CA MET A 23 -2.34 11.52 13.39
C MET A 23 -2.27 10.84 14.76
N ARG A 24 -1.50 9.76 14.89
CA ARG A 24 -1.27 9.03 16.14
C ARG A 24 -0.03 9.51 16.91
N GLY A 25 0.66 10.52 16.39
CA GLY A 25 1.85 11.11 17.02
C GLY A 25 3.17 10.45 16.65
N TYR A 26 3.19 9.57 15.64
CA TYR A 26 4.41 8.98 15.08
C TYR A 26 4.87 9.80 13.88
N ILE A 27 6.16 10.07 13.78
CA ILE A 27 6.77 10.71 12.60
C ILE A 27 7.75 9.70 12.01
N PRO A 28 7.27 8.76 11.20
CA PRO A 28 8.13 7.80 10.53
C PRO A 28 8.99 8.51 9.49
N SER A 29 10.17 7.97 9.24
CA SER A 29 11.01 8.42 8.12
C SER A 29 10.39 8.01 6.79
N GLU A 30 10.84 8.65 5.71
CA GLU A 30 10.43 8.30 4.35
C GLU A 30 10.75 6.82 4.03
N GLU A 31 11.95 6.36 4.39
CA GLU A 31 12.38 4.97 4.25
C GLU A 31 11.46 4.00 5.01
N GLU A 32 11.12 4.31 6.26
CA GLU A 32 10.21 3.47 7.06
C GLU A 32 8.81 3.37 6.45
N ILE A 33 8.32 4.47 5.86
CA ILE A 33 7.02 4.48 5.19
C ILE A 33 7.02 3.67 3.91
N PHE A 34 8.08 3.78 3.11
CA PHE A 34 8.22 2.99 1.89
C PHE A 34 8.31 1.49 2.19
N GLU A 35 9.09 1.09 3.20
CA GLU A 35 9.15 -0.30 3.64
C GLU A 35 7.79 -0.82 4.13
N ILE A 36 7.03 -0.01 4.88
CA ILE A 36 5.67 -0.36 5.29
C ILE A 36 4.76 -0.54 4.07
N ALA A 37 4.89 0.32 3.06
CA ALA A 37 4.09 0.25 1.86
C ALA A 37 4.37 -1.03 1.05
N ASP A 38 5.65 -1.36 0.86
CA ASP A 38 6.11 -2.56 0.17
C ASP A 38 5.60 -3.84 0.87
N ILE A 39 5.83 -3.95 2.18
CA ILE A 39 5.35 -5.08 2.99
C ILE A 39 3.83 -5.20 2.95
N THR A 40 3.11 -4.08 2.93
CA THR A 40 1.64 -4.09 2.85
C THR A 40 1.16 -4.55 1.48
N PHE A 41 1.80 -4.10 0.41
CA PHE A 41 1.48 -4.52 -0.95
C PHE A 41 1.64 -6.05 -1.09
N ASP A 42 2.79 -6.58 -0.67
CA ASP A 42 3.06 -8.02 -0.62
C ASP A 42 2.02 -8.79 0.20
N TYR A 43 1.64 -8.26 1.35
CA TYR A 43 0.61 -8.87 2.20
C TYR A 43 -0.76 -8.92 1.50
N LEU A 44 -1.13 -7.87 0.76
CA LEU A 44 -2.39 -7.81 0.02
C LEU A 44 -2.40 -8.79 -1.16
N LEU A 45 -1.27 -8.93 -1.86
CA LEU A 45 -1.07 -9.97 -2.88
C LEU A 45 -1.21 -11.38 -2.28
N GLU A 46 -0.57 -11.65 -1.16
CA GLU A 46 -0.64 -12.96 -0.47
C GLU A 46 -2.08 -13.29 -0.02
N LYS A 47 -2.86 -12.27 0.34
CA LYS A 47 -4.28 -12.44 0.70
C LYS A 47 -5.23 -12.53 -0.49
N CYS A 48 -4.71 -12.50 -1.73
CA CYS A 48 -5.49 -12.44 -2.96
C CYS A 48 -6.53 -11.30 -2.90
N MET A 49 -6.16 -10.18 -2.27
CA MET A 49 -7.01 -8.99 -2.18
C MET A 49 -6.80 -8.05 -3.38
N ILE A 50 -5.60 -8.12 -3.97
CA ILE A 50 -5.19 -7.42 -5.18
C ILE A 50 -4.46 -8.42 -6.09
N ASP A 51 -4.48 -8.18 -7.39
CA ASP A 51 -3.65 -8.87 -8.38
C ASP A 51 -2.64 -7.85 -8.93
N GLU A 52 -1.38 -8.25 -9.07
CA GLU A 52 -0.38 -7.45 -9.77
C GLU A 52 -0.72 -7.47 -11.26
N GLU A 53 -1.08 -6.32 -11.85
CA GLU A 53 -1.12 -6.19 -13.31
C GLU A 53 0.32 -6.24 -13.81
N LEU A 54 0.82 -7.45 -14.07
CA LEU A 54 2.01 -7.64 -14.87
C LEU A 54 1.68 -7.14 -16.27
N ASP A 55 2.18 -5.96 -16.65
CA ASP A 55 2.19 -5.50 -18.03
C ASP A 55 2.85 -6.59 -18.90
N GLU A 56 2.05 -7.46 -19.51
CA GLU A 56 2.50 -8.46 -20.48
C GLU A 56 2.85 -7.75 -21.81
N ASP A 57 4.08 -7.26 -21.93
CA ASP A 57 4.74 -6.95 -23.23
C ASP A 57 6.06 -7.74 -23.41
#